data_AF-A0A4U2E4A5-F1
#
_entry.id   AF-A0A4U2E4A5-F1
#
_cell.length_a   1.000
_cell.length_b   1.000
_cell.length_c   1.000
_cell.angle_alpha   90.00
_cell.angle_beta   90.00
_cell.angle_gamma   90.00
#
_symmetry.space_group_name_H-M   'P 1'
#
loop_
_entity.id
_entity.type
_entity.pdbx_description
1 polymer ?
#
loop_
_entity_poly.entity_id
_entity_poly.type
_entity_poly.pdbx_seq_one_letter_code
_entity_poly.pdbx_strand_id
1 'polypeptide(L)'
;MLDWFAERWNDAVNFCWSLWLSLYDLLIDIALFVFDGLLSVSLLAIDGVGASFSALNVIQYIDLIPNEVKSIMALVGVNEASIIIVSAILIRLGLQLVPFTRLGS
;
A
#
# COMPACT_ATOMS: atom_id res chain seq x y z
N MET A 1 9.40 43.07 -39.95
CA MET A 1 8.90 44.09 -38.99
C MET A 1 7.66 43.62 -38.20
N LEU A 2 6.83 42.75 -38.78
CA LEU A 2 5.75 42.07 -38.04
C LEU A 2 6.19 40.78 -37.34
N ASP A 3 7.42 40.32 -37.58
CA ASP A 3 7.96 39.06 -37.06
C ASP A 3 8.10 39.09 -35.52
N TRP A 4 8.51 40.23 -34.96
CA TRP A 4 8.53 40.44 -33.50
C TRP A 4 7.13 40.33 -32.87
N PHE A 5 6.09 40.78 -33.58
CA PHE A 5 4.71 40.69 -33.11
C PHE A 5 4.20 39.26 -33.20
N ALA A 6 4.53 38.55 -34.28
CA ALA A 6 4.19 37.13 -34.45
C ALA A 6 4.87 36.24 -33.40
N GLU A 7 6.16 36.47 -33.11
CA GLU A 7 6.89 35.75 -32.05
C GLU A 7 6.27 36.02 -30.67
N ARG A 8 6.03 37.29 -30.33
CA ARG A 8 5.43 37.64 -29.04
C ARG A 8 4.02 37.07 -28.87
N TRP A 9 3.24 37.02 -29.94
CA TRP A 9 1.92 36.39 -29.93
C TRP A 9 2.01 34.87 -29.76
N ASN A 10 2.96 34.22 -30.43
CA ASN A 10 3.18 32.78 -30.31
C ASN A 10 3.63 32.40 -28.89
N ASP A 11 4.51 33.19 -28.28
CA ASP A 11 4.93 33.03 -26.89
C ASP A 11 3.74 33.17 -25.92
N ALA A 12 2.82 34.11 -26.19
CA ALA A 12 1.61 34.28 -25.38
C ALA A 12 0.66 33.07 -25.50
N VAL A 13 0.49 32.52 -26.70
CA VAL A 13 -0.30 31.30 -26.92
C VAL A 13 0.34 30.10 -26.23
N ASN A 14 1.66 29.95 -26.33
CA ASN A 14 2.41 28.89 -25.64
C ASN A 14 2.29 29.00 -24.12
N PHE A 15 2.33 30.22 -23.58
CA PHE A 15 2.11 30.46 -22.16
C PHE A 15 0.69 30.03 -21.73
N CYS A 16 -0.35 30.44 -22.46
CA CYS A 16 -1.72 30.03 -22.18
C CYS A 16 -1.92 28.50 -22.25
N TRP A 17 -1.29 27.84 -23.23
CA TRP A 17 -1.34 26.38 -23.36
C TRP A 17 -0.62 25.68 -22.20
N SER A 18 0.57 26.17 -21.82
CA SER A 18 1.33 25.63 -20.68
C SER A 18 0.58 25.81 -19.35
N LEU A 19 -0.14 26.92 -19.18
CA LEU A 19 -1.00 27.16 -18.01
C LEU A 19 -2.13 26.15 -17.94
N TRP A 20 -2.77 25.85 -19.09
CA TRP A 20 -3.83 24.87 -19.15
C TRP A 20 -3.34 23.45 -18.85
N LEU A 21 -2.19 23.05 -19.41
CA LEU A 21 -1.57 21.76 -19.11
C LEU A 21 -1.19 21.64 -17.63
N SER A 22 -0.59 22.68 -17.05
CA SER A 22 -0.22 22.70 -15.64
C SER A 22 -1.43 22.54 -14.71
N LEU A 23 -2.57 23.13 -15.05
CA LEU A 23 -3.82 22.94 -14.29
C LEU A 23 -4.35 21.50 -14.39
N TYR A 24 -4.23 20.88 -15.56
CA TYR A 24 -4.62 19.48 -15.75
C TYR A 24 -3.70 18.52 -14.97
N ASP A 25 -2.39 18.74 -15.03
CA ASP A 25 -1.41 17.94 -14.29
C ASP A 25 -1.63 18.06 -12.78
N LEU A 26 -1.92 19.27 -12.27
CA LEU A 26 -2.24 19.49 -10.86
C LEU A 26 -3.47 18.66 -10.43
N LEU A 27 -4.50 18.57 -11.26
CA LEU A 27 -5.71 17.82 -10.93
C LEU A 27 -5.42 16.31 -10.84
N ILE A 28 -4.60 15.77 -11.74
CA ILE A 28 -4.17 14.37 -11.69
C ILE A 28 -3.29 14.12 -10.46
N ASP A 29 -2.38 15.04 -10.15
CA ASP A 29 -1.47 14.91 -9.01
C ASP A 29 -2.25 14.89 -7.68
N ILE A 30 -3.29 15.72 -7.54
CA ILE A 30 -4.21 15.66 -6.39
C ILE A 30 -4.92 14.29 -6.31
N ALA A 31 -5.39 13.75 -7.43
CA ALA A 31 -6.06 12.46 -7.44
C ALA A 31 -5.11 11.32 -7.04
N LEU A 32 -3.87 11.34 -7.52
CA LEU A 32 -2.82 10.39 -7.13
C LEU A 32 -2.44 10.54 -5.66
N PHE A 33 -2.32 11.78 -5.15
CA PHE A 33 -2.02 12.05 -3.74
C PHE A 33 -3.08 11.47 -2.81
N VAL A 34 -4.37 11.62 -3.15
CA VAL A 34 -5.47 11.03 -2.36
C VAL A 34 -5.42 9.51 -2.40
N PHE A 35 -5.15 8.92 -3.57
CA PHE A 35 -5.04 7.47 -3.72
C PHE A 35 -3.85 6.90 -2.92
N ASP A 36 -2.68 7.54 -3.01
CA ASP A 36 -1.49 7.17 -2.24
C ASP A 36 -1.75 7.31 -0.73
N GLY A 37 -2.41 8.38 -0.31
CA GLY A 37 -2.86 8.54 1.08
C GLY A 37 -3.74 7.38 1.57
N LEU A 38 -4.65 6.88 0.74
CA LEU A 38 -5.51 5.74 1.07
C LEU A 38 -4.71 4.43 1.17
N LEU A 39 -3.76 4.21 0.27
CA LEU A 39 -2.85 3.07 0.34
C LEU A 39 -1.94 3.13 1.58
N SER A 40 -1.42 4.30 1.93
CA SER A 40 -0.62 4.50 3.14
C SER A 40 -1.40 4.18 4.41
N VAL A 41 -2.68 4.58 4.50
CA VAL A 41 -3.55 4.21 5.64
C VAL A 41 -3.77 2.69 5.69
N SER A 42 -3.94 2.04 4.54
CA SER A 42 -4.04 0.58 4.48
C SER A 42 -2.77 -0.12 4.98
N LEU A 43 -1.59 0.37 4.56
CA LEU A 43 -0.30 -0.14 5.03
C LEU A 43 -0.16 0.05 6.55
N LEU A 44 -0.52 1.21 7.09
CA LEU A 44 -0.49 1.47 8.52
C LEU A 44 -1.40 0.51 9.31
N ALA A 45 -2.59 0.20 8.77
CA ALA A 45 -3.49 -0.77 9.38
C ALA A 45 -2.90 -2.19 9.36
N ILE A 46 -2.28 -2.60 8.26
CA ILE A 46 -1.59 -3.89 8.15
C ILE A 46 -0.41 -3.96 9.12
N ASP A 47 0.43 -2.93 9.19
CA ASP A 47 1.57 -2.87 10.11
C ASP A 47 1.13 -2.89 11.58
N GLY A 48 0.02 -2.23 11.92
CA GLY A 48 -0.54 -2.26 13.28
C GLY A 48 -1.02 -3.65 13.71
N VAL A 49 -1.65 -4.37 12.78
CA VAL A 49 -2.01 -5.80 12.97
C VAL A 49 -0.75 -6.66 13.02
N GLY A 50 0.19 -6.43 12.11
CA GLY A 50 1.50 -7.07 12.02
C GLY A 50 2.28 -7.03 13.33
N ALA A 51 2.39 -5.84 13.93
CA ALA A 51 3.09 -5.63 15.19
C ALA A 51 2.41 -6.37 16.36
N SER A 52 1.08 -6.39 16.39
CA SER A 52 0.29 -7.08 17.44
C SER A 52 0.45 -8.60 17.39
N PHE A 53 0.76 -9.16 16.21
CA PHE A 53 0.91 -10.59 15.97
C PHE A 53 2.35 -11.02 15.65
N SER A 54 3.33 -10.10 15.78
CA SER A 54 4.75 -10.37 15.54
C SER A 54 5.29 -11.51 16.42
N ALA A 55 4.75 -11.65 17.65
CA ALA A 55 5.07 -12.75 18.56
C ALA A 55 4.61 -14.14 18.05
N LEU A 56 3.74 -14.20 17.05
CA LEU A 56 3.24 -15.43 16.43
C LEU A 56 3.84 -15.70 15.05
N ASN A 57 4.88 -14.97 14.66
CA ASN A 57 5.58 -15.19 13.40
C ASN A 57 6.22 -16.59 13.38
N VAL A 58 5.69 -17.48 12.55
CA VAL A 58 6.09 -18.89 12.44
C VAL A 58 7.56 -19.03 12.02
N ILE A 59 8.13 -18.04 11.30
CA ILE A 59 9.52 -18.07 10.83
C ILE A 59 10.51 -18.03 12.01
N GLN A 60 10.13 -17.41 13.13
CA GLN A 60 10.96 -17.38 14.35
C GLN A 60 11.03 -18.73 15.05
N TYR A 61 10.01 -19.58 14.88
CA TYR A 61 9.91 -20.88 15.53
C TYR A 61 10.44 -22.04 14.67
N ILE A 62 10.76 -21.79 13.40
CA ILE A 62 11.40 -22.78 12.53
C ILE A 62 12.92 -22.57 12.57
N ASP A 63 13.57 -23.19 13.55
CA ASP A 63 15.04 -23.23 13.68
C ASP A 63 15.73 -24.08 12.60
N LEU A 64 14.96 -24.87 11.85
CA LEU A 64 15.46 -25.77 10.82
C LEU A 64 15.88 -25.05 9.52
N ILE A 65 15.49 -23.78 9.34
CA ILE A 65 15.74 -23.05 8.09
C ILE A 65 17.08 -22.29 8.19
N PRO A 66 18.02 -22.48 7.24
CA PRO A 66 19.28 -21.74 7.18
C PRO A 66 19.06 -20.22 7.16
N ASN A 67 19.99 -19.47 7.76
CA ASN A 67 19.86 -18.02 7.91
C ASN A 67 19.76 -17.27 6.57
N GLU A 68 20.42 -17.74 5.49
CA GLU A 68 20.29 -17.08 4.18
C GLU A 68 18.86 -17.21 3.62
N VAL A 69 18.23 -18.36 3.84
CA VAL A 69 16.84 -18.61 3.42
C VAL A 69 15.86 -17.78 4.25
N LYS A 70 16.14 -17.57 5.56
CA LYS A 70 15.34 -16.68 6.42
C LYS A 70 15.35 -15.23 5.91
N SER A 71 16.49 -14.71 5.49
CA SER A 71 16.57 -13.35 4.92
C SER A 71 15.81 -13.20 3.61
N ILE A 72 15.86 -14.21 2.73
CA ILE A 72 15.10 -14.18 1.47
C ILE A 72 13.59 -14.28 1.75
N MET A 73 13.17 -15.13 2.68
CA MET A 73 11.75 -15.24 3.07
C MET A 73 11.21 -13.94 3.69
N ALA A 74 12.04 -13.20 4.43
CA ALA A 74 11.67 -11.88 4.93
C ALA A 74 11.44 -10.88 3.80
N LEU A 75 12.31 -10.86 2.78
CA LEU A 75 12.17 -9.99 1.61
C LEU A 75 10.96 -10.33 0.74
N VAL A 76 10.60 -11.62 0.64
CA VAL A 76 9.42 -12.08 -0.11
C VAL A 76 8.10 -11.80 0.62
N GLY A 77 8.16 -11.34 1.88
CA GLY A 77 6.95 -11.03 2.66
C GLY A 77 6.28 -12.27 3.28
N VAL A 78 7.03 -13.36 3.46
CA VAL A 78 6.51 -14.60 4.09
C VAL A 78 6.11 -14.33 5.54
N ASN A 79 6.75 -13.37 6.20
CA ASN A 79 6.38 -12.92 7.54
C ASN A 79 4.94 -12.38 7.59
N GLU A 80 4.62 -11.43 6.72
CA GLU A 80 3.28 -10.83 6.64
C GLU A 80 2.23 -11.87 6.29
N ALA A 81 2.54 -12.78 5.34
CA ALA A 81 1.65 -13.88 4.99
C ALA A 81 1.36 -14.80 6.19
N SER A 82 2.37 -15.12 7.01
CA SER A 82 2.20 -15.92 8.22
C SER A 82 1.28 -15.23 9.23
N ILE A 83 1.43 -13.93 9.42
CA ILE A 83 0.61 -13.15 10.35
C ILE A 83 -0.86 -13.11 9.91
N ILE A 84 -1.12 -12.95 8.61
CA ILE A 84 -2.48 -13.00 8.05
C ILE A 84 -3.12 -14.36 8.33
N ILE A 85 -2.39 -15.46 8.13
CA ILE A 85 -2.91 -16.81 8.39
C ILE A 85 -3.23 -17.00 9.87
N VAL A 86 -2.33 -16.60 10.77
CA VAL A 86 -2.53 -16.76 12.22
C VAL A 86 -3.69 -15.90 12.72
N SER A 87 -3.79 -14.65 12.27
CA SER A 87 -4.90 -13.76 12.64
C SER A 87 -6.24 -14.31 12.15
N ALA A 88 -6.30 -14.86 10.93
CA ALA A 88 -7.50 -15.52 10.41
C ALA A 88 -7.90 -16.77 11.24
N ILE A 89 -6.93 -17.56 11.70
CA ILE A 89 -7.18 -18.70 12.59
C ILE A 89 -7.70 -18.23 13.96
N LEU A 90 -7.13 -17.17 14.53
CA LEU A 90 -7.60 -16.60 15.79
C LEU A 90 -9.02 -16.05 15.68
N ILE A 91 -9.34 -15.34 14.60
CA ILE A 91 -10.71 -14.88 14.33
C ILE A 91 -11.64 -16.09 14.19
N ARG A 92 -11.22 -17.14 13.48
CA ARG A 92 -11.99 -18.38 13.37
C ARG A 92 -12.25 -19.02 14.74
N LEU A 93 -11.24 -19.16 15.59
CA LEU A 93 -11.40 -19.71 16.95
C LEU A 93 -12.27 -18.81 17.83
N GLY A 94 -12.12 -17.49 17.72
CA GLY A 94 -12.94 -16.52 18.44
C GLY A 94 -14.42 -16.55 18.01
N LEU A 95 -14.69 -16.64 16.71
CA LEU A 95 -16.04 -16.80 16.19
C LEU A 95 -16.63 -18.14 16.61
N GLN A 96 -15.85 -19.20 16.72
CA GLN A 96 -16.35 -20.49 17.21
C GLN A 96 -16.83 -20.47 18.67
N LEU A 97 -16.51 -19.43 19.46
CA LEU A 97 -17.10 -19.19 20.78
C LEU A 97 -18.52 -18.59 20.69
N VAL A 98 -18.85 -17.90 19.59
CA VAL A 98 -20.20 -17.45 19.31
C VAL A 98 -21.03 -18.67 18.86
N PRO A 99 -22.17 -18.95 19.51
CA PRO A 99 -22.89 -20.23 19.34
C PRO A 99 -23.39 -20.51 17.91
N PHE A 100 -23.39 -19.51 17.03
CA PHE A 100 -23.84 -19.63 15.64
C PHE A 100 -22.76 -20.07 14.64
N THR A 101 -21.51 -20.23 15.09
CA THR A 101 -20.36 -20.59 14.25
C THR A 101 -19.57 -21.77 14.85
N ARG A 102 -20.24 -22.59 15.67
CA ARG A 102 -19.68 -23.70 16.46
C ARG A 102 -18.84 -24.67 15.61
N LEU A 103 -17.80 -25.25 16.23
CA LEU A 103 -16.82 -26.22 15.70
C LEU A 103 -17.37 -27.57 15.18
N GLY A 104 -18.64 -27.67 14.81
CA GLY A 104 -19.25 -28.93 14.39
C GLY A 104 -20.71 -29.00 14.82
N SER A 105 -21.56 -28.32 14.07
CA SER A 105 -22.77 -28.88 13.46
C SER A 105 -23.12 -28.05 12.24
#